data_AF-A0A0A6ZXT6-F1
#
_entry.id   AF-A0A0A6ZXT6-F1
#
_cell.length_a   1.000
_cell.length_b   1.000
_cell.length_c   1.000
_cell.angle_alpha   90.00
_cell.angle_beta   90.00
_cell.angle_gamma   90.00
#
_symmetry.space_group_name_H-M   'P 1'
#
loop_
_entity.id
_entity.type
_entity.pdbx_description
1 polymer ?
#
loop_
_entity_poly.entity_id
_entity_poly.type
_entity_poly.pdbx_seq_one_letter_code
_entity_poly.pdbx_strand_id
1 'polypeptide(L)' 'MAFNGAGVRDTARTLKIGINTVIRTLKNSRPKRIKRLRPLA' A
#
# COMPACT_ATOMS: atom_id res chain seq x y z
N MET A 1 6.88 -2.45 14.72
CA MET A 1 8.01 -2.69 13.80
C MET A 1 7.83 -1.77 12.60
N ALA A 2 8.84 -0.98 12.24
CA ALA A 2 8.66 0.13 11.30
C ALA A 2 8.56 -0.35 9.85
N PHE A 3 7.46 0.00 9.19
CA PHE A 3 7.25 -0.04 7.74
C PHE A 3 8.03 1.11 7.05
N ASN A 4 9.29 1.33 7.44
CA ASN A 4 10.11 2.45 6.96
C ASN A 4 10.81 2.07 5.65
N GLY A 5 10.15 2.36 4.52
CA GLY A 5 10.76 2.36 3.18
C GLY A 5 10.82 1.03 2.42
N ALA A 6 10.74 -0.12 3.10
CA ALA A 6 10.79 -1.45 2.46
C ALA A 6 9.65 -1.61 1.43
N GLY A 7 8.38 -1.50 1.87
CA GLY A 7 7.23 -1.75 0.99
C GLY A 7 7.17 -0.90 -0.29
N VAL A 8 7.65 0.35 -0.24
CA VAL A 8 7.72 1.23 -1.44
C VAL A 8 8.79 0.75 -2.41
N ARG A 9 9.98 0.40 -1.90
CA ARG A 9 11.12 -0.05 -2.72
C ARG A 9 10.87 -1.46 -3.28
N ASP A 10 10.26 -2.34 -2.50
CA ASP A 10 9.86 -3.68 -2.94
C ASP A 10 8.80 -3.60 -4.04
N THR A 11 7.80 -2.73 -3.89
CA THR A 11 6.78 -2.50 -4.92
C THR A 11 7.40 -1.93 -6.20
N ALA A 12 8.33 -0.98 -6.08
CA ALA A 12 9.06 -0.45 -7.23
C ALA A 12 9.84 -1.54 -7.97
N ARG A 13 10.50 -2.45 -7.25
CA ARG A 13 11.24 -3.59 -7.81
C ARG A 13 10.31 -4.60 -8.48
N THR A 14 9.23 -5.00 -7.83
CA THR A 14 8.27 -5.99 -8.33
C THR A 14 7.54 -5.50 -9.59
N LEU A 15 7.11 -4.24 -9.58
CA LEU A 15 6.35 -3.66 -10.69
C LEU A 15 7.25 -3.05 -11.78
N LYS A 16 8.56 -3.00 -11.56
CA LYS A 16 9.55 -2.38 -12.46
C LYS A 16 9.21 -0.92 -12.81
N ILE A 17 8.75 -0.15 -11.82
CA ILE A 17 8.40 1.28 -11.97
C ILE A 17 9.21 2.14 -10.99
N GLY A 18 9.33 3.44 -11.31
CA GLY A 18 10.06 4.39 -10.46
C GLY A 18 9.42 4.57 -9.08
N ILE A 19 10.24 4.76 -8.04
CA ILE A 19 9.81 4.97 -6.65
C ILE A 19 8.85 6.17 -6.53
N ASN A 20 9.07 7.24 -7.31
CA ASN A 20 8.18 8.41 -7.32
C ASN A 20 6.76 8.07 -7.79
N THR A 21 6.62 7.14 -8.74
CA THR A 21 5.32 6.65 -9.20
C THR A 21 4.61 5.88 -8.09
N VAL A 22 5.33 5.01 -7.38
CA VAL A 22 4.79 4.25 -6.24
C VAL A 22 4.30 5.22 -5.15
N ILE A 23 5.13 6.17 -4.74
CA ILE A 23 4.78 7.14 -3.70
C ILE A 23 3.58 7.98 -4.12
N ARG A 24 3.56 8.49 -5.36
CA ARG A 24 2.45 9.31 -5.87
C ARG A 24 1.15 8.52 -5.87
N THR A 25 1.17 7.26 -6.30
CA THR A 25 -0.01 6.40 -6.30
C THR A 25 -0.49 6.10 -4.88
N LEU A 26 0.41 5.78 -3.96
CA LEU A 26 0.07 5.50 -2.56
C LEU A 26 -0.52 6.72 -1.85
N LYS A 27 0.04 7.92 -2.05
CA LYS A 27 -0.49 9.17 -1.47
C LYS A 27 -1.89 9.51 -1.99
N ASN A 28 -2.19 9.17 -3.25
CA ASN A 28 -3.49 9.42 -3.86
C ASN A 28 -4.50 8.29 -3.65
N SER A 29 -4.06 7.14 -3.13
CA SER A 29 -4.93 6.01 -2.80
C SER A 29 -5.60 6.26 -1.45
N ARG A 30 -6.93 6.43 -1.44
CA ARG A 30 -7.70 6.55 -0.20
C ARG A 30 -7.85 5.16 0.42
N PRO A 31 -7.45 4.93 1.69
CA PRO A 31 -7.69 3.66 2.35
C PRO A 31 -9.19 3.37 2.40
N LYS A 32 -9.65 2.34 1.68
CA LYS A 32 -11.03 1.88 1.83
C LYS A 32 -11.15 1.25 3.21
N ARG A 33 -12.06 1.77 4.04
CA ARG A 33 -12.41 1.16 5.31
C ARG A 33 -13.10 -0.18 5.03
N ILE A 34 -12.35 -1.26 5.08
CA ILE A 34 -12.91 -2.61 5.02
C ILE A 34 -13.76 -2.77 6.28
N LYS A 35 -15.09 -2.80 6.12
CA LYS A 35 -15.98 -3.19 7.22
C LYS A 35 -15.73 -4.68 7.44
N ARG A 36 -15.24 -5.05 8.62
CA ARG A 36 -15.19 -6.46 9.02
C ARG A 36 -16.61 -7.01 8.95
N LEU A 37 -16.81 -8.05 8.16
CA LEU A 37 -18.06 -8.80 8.17
C LEU A 37 -18.29 -9.28 9.60
N ARG A 38 -19.44 -8.91 10.20
CA ARG A 38 -19.80 -9.40 11.53
C ARG A 38 -20.03 -10.91 11.42
N PRO A 39 -19.41 -11.74 12.28
CA PRO A 39 -19.76 -13.14 12.33
C PRO A 39 -21.23 -13.25 12.74
N LEU A 40 -22.02 -13.95 11.92
CA LEU A 40 -23.37 -14.35 12.29
C LEU A 40 -23.21 -15.46 13.34
N ALA A 41 -23.58 -15.15 14.57
CA ALA A 41 -23.78 -16.14 15.63
C ALA A 41 -25.22 -16.65 15.55
#